data_AF-A0A1G2U650-F1
#
_entry.id   AF-A0A1G2U650-F1
#
_cell.length_a   1.000
_cell.length_b   1.000
_cell.length_c   1.000
_cell.angle_alpha   90.00
_cell.angle_beta   90.00
_cell.angle_gamma   90.00
#
_symmetry.space_group_name_H-M   'P 1'
#
loop_
_entity.id
_entity.type
_entity.pdbx_description
1 polymer ?
#
loop_
_entity_poly.entity_id
_entity_poly.type
_entity_poly.pdbx_seq_one_letter_code
_entity_poly.pdbx_strand_id
1 'polypeptide(L)' 'MTKNVTISVPITKDQEQFIERRVESGLSANKAHAVRQALEVLREEDWRESLRRAEDDVRAGRIYYGDLDKLSRKLG' A
#
# COMPACT_ATOMS: atom_id res chain seq x y z
N MET A 1 -14.81 -7.11 18.74
CA MET A 1 -15.11 -5.70 18.42
C MET A 1 -14.03 -5.18 17.50
N THR A 2 -14.36 -4.75 16.29
CA THR A 2 -13.42 -4.05 15.41
C THR A 2 -13.20 -2.66 15.98
N LYS A 3 -11.95 -2.32 16.31
CA LYS A 3 -11.60 -1.02 16.91
C LYS A 3 -11.47 0.02 15.78
N ASN A 4 -12.34 1.02 15.77
CA ASN A 4 -12.24 2.13 14.83
C ASN A 4 -11.13 3.09 15.28
N VAL A 5 -10.30 3.54 14.33
CA VAL A 5 -9.25 4.52 14.55
C VAL A 5 -9.49 5.69 13.61
N THR A 6 -9.43 6.91 14.16
CA THR A 6 -9.52 8.15 13.39
C THR A 6 -8.14 8.76 13.27
N ILE A 7 -7.77 9.20 12.07
CA ILE A 7 -6.55 9.95 11.81
C ILE A 7 -6.91 11.36 11.36
N SER A 8 -6.14 12.35 11.80
CA SER A 8 -6.25 13.75 11.35
C SER A 8 -4.92 14.13 10.72
N VAL A 9 -4.93 14.37 9.42
CA VAL A 9 -3.75 14.73 8.64
C VAL A 9 -4.10 15.92 7.76
N PRO A 10 -3.29 16.99 7.74
CA PRO A 10 -3.50 18.09 6.81
C PRO A 10 -3.29 17.58 5.37
N ILE A 11 -4.19 17.98 4.48
CA ILE A 11 -4.09 17.66 3.06
C ILE A 11 -3.94 18.94 2.24
N THR A 12 -3.36 18.82 1.06
CA THR A 12 -3.26 19.94 0.13
C THR A 12 -4.63 20.22 -0.51
N LYS A 13 -4.80 21.43 -1.07
CA LYS A 13 -6.02 21.77 -1.82
C LYS A 13 -6.26 20.83 -3.01
N ASP A 14 -5.19 20.40 -3.68
CA ASP A 14 -5.31 19.48 -4.81
C ASP A 14 -5.81 18.10 -4.41
N GLN A 15 -5.36 17.61 -3.24
CA GLN A 15 -5.85 16.36 -2.65
C GLN A 15 -7.32 16.47 -2.24
N GLU A 16 -7.72 17.59 -1.64
CA GLU A 16 -9.12 17.85 -1.33
C GLU A 16 -9.99 17.84 -2.59
N GLN A 17 -9.60 18.59 -3.63
CA GLN A 17 -10.34 18.62 -4.90
C GLN A 17 -10.43 17.24 -5.56
N PHE A 18 -9.36 16.43 -5.48
CA PHE A 18 -9.40 15.06 -5.97
C PHE A 18 -10.44 14.22 -5.23
N ILE A 19 -10.48 14.32 -3.89
CA ILE A 19 -11.47 13.62 -3.07
C ILE A 19 -12.89 14.08 -3.42
N GLU A 20 -13.10 15.38 -3.61
CA GLU A 20 -14.40 15.96 -3.98
C GLU A 20 -14.89 15.43 -5.32
N ARG A 21 -14.05 15.47 -6.37
CA ARG A 21 -14.41 14.91 -7.69
C ARG A 21 -14.78 13.43 -7.61
N ARG A 22 -14.14 12.65 -6.72
CA ARG A 22 -14.46 11.24 -6.51
C ARG A 22 -15.84 11.02 -5.90
N VAL A 23 -16.26 11.94 -5.03
CA VAL A 23 -17.60 11.93 -4.43
C VAL A 23 -18.64 12.40 -5.44
N GLU A 24 -18.37 13.49 -6.16
CA GLU A 24 -19.25 14.04 -7.20
C GLU A 24 -19.51 13.04 -8.34
N SER A 25 -18.49 12.26 -8.71
CA SER A 25 -18.62 11.19 -9.73
C SER A 25 -19.38 9.95 -9.22
N GLY A 26 -19.74 9.89 -7.94
CA GLY A 26 -20.43 8.74 -7.33
C GLY A 26 -19.55 7.52 -7.07
N LEU A 27 -18.25 7.58 -7.39
CA LEU A 27 -17.28 6.50 -7.10
C LEU A 27 -17.09 6.31 -5.58
N SER A 28 -17.34 7.37 -4.80
CA SER A 28 -17.24 7.35 -3.35
C SER A 28 -18.48 7.99 -2.71
N ALA A 29 -19.07 7.34 -1.70
CA ALA A 29 -20.25 7.87 -1.00
C ALA A 29 -19.99 9.16 -0.20
N ASN A 30 -18.76 9.39 0.26
CA ASN A 30 -18.32 10.61 0.96
C ASN A 30 -16.78 10.70 1.00
N LYS A 31 -16.24 11.83 1.49
CA LYS A 31 -14.80 12.07 1.60
C LYS A 31 -14.07 10.95 2.37
N ALA A 32 -14.63 10.51 3.50
CA ALA A 32 -14.04 9.45 4.31
C ALA A 32 -14.05 8.08 3.61
N HIS A 33 -15.10 7.78 2.85
CA HIS A 33 -15.16 6.58 2.02
C HIS A 33 -14.11 6.60 0.91
N ALA A 34 -13.90 7.75 0.27
CA ALA A 34 -12.85 7.92 -0.74
C ALA A 34 -11.45 7.65 -0.16
N VAL A 35 -11.16 8.18 1.04
CA VAL A 35 -9.89 7.94 1.73
C VAL A 35 -9.71 6.46 2.11
N ARG A 36 -10.77 5.80 2.61
CA ARG A 36 -10.71 4.35 2.89
C ARG A 36 -10.44 3.53 1.63
N GLN A 37 -11.10 3.84 0.51
CA GLN A 37 -10.84 3.19 -0.77
C GLN A 37 -9.38 3.40 -1.22
N ALA A 38 -8.83 4.60 -1.03
CA ALA A 38 -7.43 4.88 -1.36
C ALA A 38 -6.46 4.02 -0.51
N LEU A 39 -6.74 3.83 0.78
CA LEU A 39 -5.93 2.95 1.64
C LEU A 39 -5.98 1.48 1.19
N GLU A 40 -7.13 0.99 0.74
CA GLU A 40 -7.24 -0.37 0.21
C GLU A 40 -6.42 -0.55 -1.09
N VAL A 41 -6.44 0.45 -1.97
CA VAL A 41 -5.62 0.46 -3.20
C VAL A 41 -4.13 0.48 -2.85
N LEU A 42 -3.72 1.35 -1.93
CA LEU A 42 -2.32 1.44 -1.51
C LEU A 42 -1.82 0.12 -0.93
N ARG A 43 -2.64 -0.56 -0.12
CA ARG A 43 -2.32 -1.90 0.41
C ARG A 43 -2.11 -2.93 -0.71
N GLU A 44 -2.92 -2.87 -1.75
CA GLU A 44 -2.79 -3.76 -2.90
C GLU A 44 -1.51 -3.46 -3.70
N GLU A 45 -1.16 -2.19 -3.88
CA GLU A 45 0.06 -1.77 -4.55
C GLU A 45 1.31 -2.23 -3.79
N ASP A 46 1.36 -2.06 -2.47
CA ASP A 46 2.46 -2.54 -1.63
C ASP A 46 2.65 -4.07 -1.74
N TRP A 47 1.54 -4.81 -1.80
CA TRP A 47 1.58 -6.26 -2.01
C TRP A 47 2.14 -6.63 -3.39
N ARG A 48 1.65 -5.97 -4.45
CA ARG A 48 2.12 -6.19 -5.83
C ARG A 48 3.60 -5.85 -5.97
N GLU A 49 4.06 -4.76 -5.36
CA GLU A 49 5.47 -4.38 -5.40
C GLU A 49 6.34 -5.42 -4.69
N SER A 50 5.90 -5.92 -3.54
CA SER A 50 6.59 -6.98 -2.79
C SER A 50 6.72 -8.26 -3.63
N LEU A 51 5.65 -8.67 -4.31
CA LEU A 51 5.68 -9.81 -5.21
C LEU A 51 6.65 -9.59 -6.38
N ARG A 52 6.59 -8.42 -7.02
CA ARG A 52 7.47 -8.06 -8.14
C ARG A 52 8.94 -8.13 -7.74
N ARG A 53 9.29 -7.62 -6.55
CA ARG A 53 10.66 -7.72 -6.02
C ARG A 53 11.09 -9.18 -5.84
N ALA A 54 10.21 -10.03 -5.32
CA ALA A 54 10.50 -11.46 -5.15
C ALA A 54 10.68 -12.17 -6.51
N GLU A 55 9.85 -11.85 -7.51
CA GLU A 55 9.99 -12.39 -8.88
C GLU A 55 11.30 -11.93 -9.54
N ASP A 56 11.67 -10.66 -9.37
CA ASP A 56 12.93 -10.11 -9.88
C ASP A 56 14.14 -10.76 -9.20
N ASP A 57 14.07 -11.05 -7.90
CA ASP A 57 15.12 -11.79 -7.17
C ASP A 57 15.28 -13.22 -7.68
N VAL A 58 14.17 -13.95 -7.89
CA VAL A 58 14.20 -15.28 -8.50
C VAL A 58 14.79 -15.23 -9.91
N ARG A 59 14.37 -14.26 -10.72
CA ARG A 59 14.86 -14.08 -12.11
C ARG A 59 16.34 -13.72 -12.16
N ALA A 60 16.83 -12.94 -11.19
CA ALA A 60 18.23 -12.62 -11.05
C ALA A 60 19.09 -13.77 -10.47
N GLY A 61 18.51 -14.95 -10.26
CA GLY A 61 19.19 -16.10 -9.69
C GLY A 61 19.49 -15.97 -8.19
N ARG A 62 18.93 -14.95 -7.52
CA ARG A 62 19.02 -14.74 -6.08
C ARG A 62 17.94 -15.55 -5.36
N ILE A 63 17.93 -16.87 -5.61
CA ILE A 63 17.06 -17.80 -4.90
C ILE A 63 17.76 -18.15 -3.59
N TYR A 64 17.37 -17.49 -2.51
CA TYR A 64 17.88 -17.81 -1.18
C TYR A 64 17.10 -19.00 -0.61
N TYR A 65 17.74 -20.17 -0.56
CA TYR A 65 17.21 -21.37 0.09
C TYR A 65 18.15 -21.79 1.22
N GLY A 66 17.63 -21.91 2.43
CA GLY A 66 18.39 -22.31 3.62
C GLY A 66 18.01 -21.56 4.89
N ASP A 67 18.81 -21.76 5.93
CA ASP A 67 18.64 -21.16 7.26
C ASP A 67 18.76 -19.62 7.22
N LEU A 68 17.72 -18.92 7.68
CA LEU A 68 17.60 -17.45 7.65
C LEU A 68 18.76 -16.76 8.38
N ASP A 69 19.29 -17.35 9.45
CA ASP A 69 20.43 -16.81 10.21
C ASP A 69 21.75 -16.85 9.44
N LYS A 70 21.88 -17.80 8.51
CA LYS A 70 23.07 -17.93 7.64
C LYS A 70 22.97 -16.99 6.44
N LEU A 71 21.76 -16.76 5.95
CA LEU A 71 21.49 -15.84 4.83
C LEU A 71 21.68 -14.38 5.23
N SER A 72 21.20 -13.99 6.43
CA SER A 72 21.38 -12.65 6.99
C SER A 72 22.86 -12.23 7.08
N ARG A 73 23.74 -13.16 7.47
CA ARG A 73 25.19 -12.94 7.56
C ARG A 73 25.93 -12.78 6.22
N LYS A 74 25.32 -13.13 5.09
CA LYS A 74 25.91 -12.95 3.75
C LYS A 74 25.55 -11.60 3.11
N LEU A 75 24.56 -10.90 3.66
CA LEU A 75 24.01 -9.67 3.11
C LEU A 75 24.43 -8.40 3.89
N GLY A 76 25.14 -8.57 5.02
CA GLY A 76 25.85 -7.49 5.73
C GLY A 76 27.34 -7.52 5.46
#